data_AF-A0A7W5INA9-F1
#
_entry.id   AF-A0A7W5INA9-F1
#
_cell.length_a   1.000
_cell.length_b   1.000
_cell.length_c   1.000
_cell.angle_alpha   90.00
_cell.angle_beta   90.00
_cell.angle_gamma   90.00
#
_symmetry.space_group_name_H-M   'P 1'
#
loop_
_entity.id
_entity.type
_entity.pdbx_description
1 polymer ?
#
loop_
_entity_poly.entity_id
_entity_poly.type
_entity_poly.pdbx_seq_one_letter_code
_entity_poly.pdbx_strand_id
1 'polypeptide(L)' 'MPVAPWSEKLRELGIPDHVVAHLAVMAELHAQGRYDRMTNDLFELTGRKPTSMYDFVKLHAADFTRKETD' A
#
# COMPACT_ATOMS: atom_id res chain seq x y z
N MET A 1 7.22 -7.05 7.39
CA MET A 1 5.75 -7.21 7.46
C MET A 1 5.45 -8.62 7.94
N PRO A 2 4.59 -8.83 8.95
CA PRO A 2 4.25 -10.17 9.39
C PRO A 2 3.19 -10.74 8.44
N VAL A 3 3.64 -11.43 7.38
CA VAL A 3 2.76 -11.95 6.30
C VAL A 3 1.68 -12.89 6.84
N ALA A 4 2.02 -13.75 7.79
CA ALA A 4 1.10 -14.74 8.37
C ALA A 4 -0.13 -14.12 9.06
N PRO A 5 -0.01 -13.28 10.11
CA PRO A 5 -1.18 -12.71 10.78
C PRO A 5 -2.02 -11.80 9.88
N TRP A 6 -1.40 -11.18 8.87
CA TRP A 6 -2.15 -10.37 7.90
C TRP A 6 -2.94 -11.23 6.92
N SER A 7 -2.38 -12.36 6.50
CA SER A 7 -3.08 -13.31 5.64
C SER A 7 -4.31 -13.88 6.34
N GLU A 8 -4.19 -14.21 7.63
CA GLU A 8 -5.32 -14.64 8.46
C GLU A 8 -6.38 -13.54 8.55
N LYS A 9 -5.97 -12.29 8.83
CA LYS A 9 -6.90 -11.17 8.92
C LYS A 9 -7.64 -10.90 7.61
N LEU A 10 -6.98 -11.04 6.47
CA LEU A 10 -7.62 -10.90 5.16
C LEU A 10 -8.66 -12.00 4.91
N ARG A 11 -8.39 -13.23 5.34
CA ARG A 11 -9.38 -14.33 5.25
C ARG A 11 -10.60 -14.07 6.14
N GLU A 12 -10.39 -13.54 7.36
CA GLU A 12 -11.49 -13.13 8.25
C GLU A 12 -12.38 -12.04 7.61
N LEU A 13 -11.79 -11.17 6.78
CA LEU A 13 -12.50 -10.13 6.02
C LEU A 13 -13.19 -10.67 4.75
N GLY A 14 -13.15 -11.98 4.50
CA GLY A 14 -13.80 -12.63 3.36
C GLY A 14 -13.04 -12.48 2.04
N ILE A 15 -11.76 -12.11 2.08
CA ILE A 15 -10.94 -12.03 0.86
C ILE A 15 -10.67 -13.44 0.33
N PRO A 16 -10.87 -13.70 -0.98
CA PRO A 16 -10.64 -15.03 -1.55
C PRO A 16 -9.20 -15.53 -1.36
N ASP A 17 -9.05 -16.83 -1.11
CA ASP A 17 -7.76 -17.46 -0.82
C ASP A 17 -6.67 -17.19 -1.87
N HIS A 18 -7.04 -17.16 -3.15
CA HIS A 18 -6.10 -16.88 -4.24
C HIS A 18 -5.59 -15.43 -4.20
N VAL A 19 -6.41 -14.47 -3.76
CA VAL A 19 -6.01 -13.07 -3.59
C VAL A 19 -5.07 -12.95 -2.39
N VAL A 20 -5.39 -13.61 -1.27
CA VAL A 20 -4.52 -13.63 -0.09
C VAL A 20 -3.15 -14.24 -0.44
N ALA A 21 -3.12 -15.34 -1.18
CA ALA A 21 -1.88 -15.96 -1.65
C ALA A 21 -1.08 -15.03 -2.56
N HIS A 22 -1.74 -14.31 -3.48
CA HIS A 22 -1.07 -13.32 -4.34
C HIS A 22 -0.44 -12.19 -3.51
N LEU A 23 -1.19 -11.61 -2.57
CA LEU A 23 -0.70 -10.51 -1.72
C LEU A 23 0.46 -10.95 -0.81
N ALA A 24 0.44 -12.19 -0.31
CA ALA A 24 1.54 -12.75 0.48
C ALA A 24 2.85 -12.78 -0.32
N VAL A 25 2.81 -13.26 -1.57
CA VAL A 25 3.97 -13.26 -2.47
C VAL A 25 4.44 -11.83 -2.76
N MET A 26 3.52 -10.91 -3.05
CA MET A 26 3.87 -9.50 -3.29
C MET A 26 4.59 -8.86 -2.09
N ALA A 27 4.16 -9.18 -0.86
CA ALA A 27 4.80 -8.69 0.36
C ALA A 27 6.22 -9.23 0.53
N GLU A 28 6.48 -10.50 0.21
CA GLU A 28 7.83 -11.08 0.22
C GLU A 28 8.73 -10.42 -0.82
N LEU A 29 8.22 -10.19 -2.03
CA LEU A 29 8.95 -9.50 -3.10
C LEU A 29 9.30 -8.05 -2.73
N HIS A 30 8.40 -7.35 -2.05
CA HIS A 30 8.68 -6.02 -1.48
C HIS A 30 9.78 -6.07 -0.43
N ALA A 31 9.77 -7.06 0.48
CA ALA A 31 10.83 -7.22 1.48
C ALA A 31 12.21 -7.52 0.85
N GLN A 32 12.22 -8.14 -0.32
CA GLN A 32 13.42 -8.37 -1.14
C GLN A 32 13.84 -7.15 -1.97
N GLY A 33 13.14 -6.01 -1.87
CA GLY A 33 13.42 -4.79 -2.64
C GLY A 33 13.12 -4.92 -4.14
N ARG A 34 12.37 -5.95 -4.58
CA ARG A 34 12.11 -6.17 -6.01
C ARG A 34 11.20 -5.12 -6.64
N TYR A 35 10.54 -4.32 -5.82
CA TYR A 35 9.72 -3.17 -6.21
C TYR A 35 10.41 -1.83 -6.02
N ASP A 36 11.67 -1.81 -5.56
CA ASP A 36 12.43 -0.58 -5.32
C ASP A 36 12.99 -0.04 -6.64
N ARG A 37 12.07 0.29 -7.54
CA ARG A 37 12.34 0.83 -8.88
C ARG A 37 11.74 2.22 -8.96
N MET A 38 12.49 3.14 -9.55
CA MET A 38 12.06 4.52 -9.77
C MET A 38 12.33 4.90 -11.22
N THR A 39 11.39 5.63 -11.81
CA THR A 39 11.48 6.20 -13.15
C THR A 39 10.93 7.62 -13.14
N ASN A 40 11.29 8.42 -14.13
CA ASN A 40 10.81 9.78 -14.33
C ASN A 40 9.59 9.86 -15.27
N ASP A 41 9.12 8.72 -15.78
CA ASP A 41 8.10 8.63 -16.85
C ASP A 41 6.83 9.41 -16.54
N LEU A 42 6.36 9.43 -15.30
CA LEU A 42 5.17 10.19 -14.93
C LEU A 42 5.34 11.68 -15.23
N PHE A 43 6.49 12.26 -14.89
CA PHE A 43 6.77 13.67 -15.15
C PHE A 43 6.97 13.93 -16.63
N GLU A 44 7.68 13.05 -17.33
CA GLU A 44 7.94 13.21 -18.77
C GLU A 44 6.66 13.14 -19.61
N LEU A 45 5.71 12.27 -19.21
CA LEU A 45 4.44 12.10 -19.93
C LEU A 45 3.38 13.15 -19.56
N THR A 46 3.39 13.67 -18.33
CA THR A 46 2.30 14.52 -17.83
C THR A 46 2.70 15.95 -17.50
N GLY A 47 4.00 16.24 -17.43
CA GLY A 47 4.55 17.50 -16.92
C GLY A 47 4.32 17.73 -15.42
N ARG A 48 3.73 16.76 -14.71
CA ARG A 48 3.39 16.84 -13.28
C ARG A 48 4.27 15.90 -12.48
N LYS A 49 4.75 16.37 -11.33
CA LYS A 49 5.48 15.53 -10.38
C LYS A 49 4.53 14.53 -9.71
N PRO A 50 4.99 13.31 -9.37
CA PRO A 50 4.20 12.39 -8.54
C PRO A 50 3.89 13.04 -7.19
N THR A 51 2.67 12.81 -6.71
CA THR A 51 2.31 13.14 -5.32
C THR A 51 3.08 12.22 -4.39
N SER A 52 3.79 12.80 -3.42
CA SER A 52 4.49 12.01 -2.41
C SER A 52 3.50 11.37 -1.43
N MET A 53 3.89 10.28 -0.75
CA MET A 53 3.07 9.71 0.33
C MET A 53 2.78 10.72 1.43
N TYR A 54 3.73 11.60 1.73
CA TYR A 54 3.55 12.67 2.71
C TYR A 54 2.45 13.65 2.28
N ASP A 55 2.52 14.14 1.03
CA ASP A 55 1.53 15.08 0.51
C ASP A 55 0.15 14.44 0.38
N PHE A 56 0.10 13.15 0.02
CA PHE A 56 -1.14 12.39 -0.04
C PHE A 56 -1.80 12.28 1.35
N VAL A 57 -1.06 11.84 2.37
CA VAL A 57 -1.59 11.73 3.74
C VAL A 57 -2.03 13.10 4.26
N LYS A 58 -1.27 14.16 3.97
CA LYS A 58 -1.64 15.53 4.34
C LYS A 58 -2.94 15.97 3.66
N LEU A 59 -3.12 15.66 2.37
CA LEU A 59 -4.33 15.99 1.62
C LEU A 59 -5.56 15.25 2.17
N HIS A 60 -5.39 14.02 2.66
CA HIS A 60 -6.44 13.16 3.18
C HIS A 60 -6.44 13.06 4.72
N ALA A 61 -5.96 14.10 5.41
CA ALA A 61 -5.73 14.04 6.86
C ALA A 61 -6.96 13.60 7.68
N ALA A 62 -8.17 13.93 7.24
CA ALA A 62 -9.42 13.52 7.89
C ALA A 62 -9.63 12.00 7.91
N ASP A 63 -9.13 11.28 6.91
CA ASP A 63 -9.23 9.81 6.81
C ASP A 63 -8.17 9.10 7.66
N PHE A 64 -7.05 9.78 7.92
CA PHE A 64 -5.89 9.24 8.66
C PHE A 64 -5.80 9.70 10.12
N THR A 65 -6.66 10.64 10.55
CA THR A 65 -6.70 11.12 11.93
C THR A 65 -7.75 10.32 12.71
N ARG A 66 -7.37 9.83 13.90
CA ARG A 66 -8.32 9.18 14.81
C ARG A 66 -9.41 10.20 15.17
N LYS A 67 -10.67 9.86 14.92
CA LYS A 67 -11.79 10.62 15.47
C LYS A 67 -11.81 10.38 16.99
N GLU A 68 -11.77 11.44 17.78
CA GLU A 68 -12.07 11.33 19.21
C GLU A 68 -13.52 10.84 19.34
N THR A 69 -13.70 9.71 20.00
CA THR A 69 -15.01 9.19 20.36
C THR A 69 -15.37 9.77 21.72
N ASP A 70 -16.40 10.62 21.80
CA ASP A 70 -17.07 11.00 23.05
C ASP A 70 -17.83 9.80 23.66
#